data_AF-A0A3N0IY84-F1
#
_entry.id   AF-A0A3N0IY84-F1
#
_cell.length_a   1.000
_cell.length_b   1.000
_cell.length_c   1.000
_cell.angle_alpha   90.00
_cell.angle_beta   90.00
_cell.angle_gamma   90.00
#
_symmetry.space_group_name_H-M   'P 1'
#
loop_
_entity.id
_entity.type
_entity.pdbx_description
1 polymer ?
#
loop_
_entity_poly.entity_id
_entity_poly.type
_entity_poly.pdbx_seq_one_letter_code
_entity_poly.pdbx_strand_id
1 'polypeptide(L)' 'MAIVEELASLREQTLAQIAEAADTAALEQVRIAVLGKAGTLTGYLRQMGQIAKEERAAVGKTANEVRAAVEGGAGR' A
#
# COMPACT_ATOMS: atom_id res chain seq x y z
N MET A 1 -4.01 5.18 -15.84
CA MET A 1 -3.66 6.34 -14.98
C MET A 1 -4.35 6.32 -13.63
N ALA A 2 -5.65 6.01 -13.51
CA ALA A 2 -6.37 6.00 -12.22
C ALA A 2 -5.71 5.15 -11.10
N ILE A 3 -5.23 3.95 -11.41
CA ILE A 3 -4.69 3.03 -10.38
C ILE A 3 -3.40 3.57 -9.72
N VAL A 4 -2.55 4.27 -10.47
CA VAL A 4 -1.31 4.84 -9.91
C VAL A 4 -1.64 5.98 -8.95
N GLU A 5 -2.62 6.83 -9.30
CA GLU A 5 -3.09 7.91 -8.44
C GLU A 5 -3.76 7.37 -7.18
N GLU A 6 -4.57 6.32 -7.29
CA GLU A 6 -5.19 5.63 -6.16
C GLU A 6 -4.14 5.03 -5.21
N LEU A 7 -3.09 4.39 -5.75
CA LEU A 7 -1.99 3.87 -4.94
C LEU A 7 -1.16 4.98 -4.29
N ALA A 8 -0.96 6.10 -4.98
CA ALA A 8 -0.29 7.27 -4.40
C ALA A 8 -1.10 7.86 -3.25
N SER A 9 -2.42 7.99 -3.41
CA SER A 9 -3.32 8.43 -2.33
C SER A 9 -3.33 7.45 -1.17
N LEU A 10 -3.37 6.14 -1.46
CA LEU A 10 -3.27 5.10 -0.43
C LEU A 10 -1.98 5.24 0.36
N ARG A 11 -0.85 5.52 -0.30
CA ARG A 11 0.44 5.76 0.36
C ARG A 11 0.36 6.93 1.35
N GLU A 12 -0.15 8.07 0.92
CA GLU A 12 -0.26 9.27 1.76
C GLU A 12 -1.18 9.05 2.97
N GLN A 13 -2.35 8.46 2.74
CA GLN A 13 -3.29 8.12 3.81
C GLN A 13 -2.67 7.14 4.82
N THR A 14 -1.96 6.14 4.33
CA THR A 14 -1.25 5.16 5.16
C THR A 14 -0.18 5.81 6.03
N LEU A 15 0.64 6.70 5.44
CA LEU A 15 1.66 7.44 6.18
C LEU A 15 1.07 8.34 7.26
N ALA A 16 -0.06 9.00 6.98
CA ALA A 16 -0.78 9.79 7.97
C ALA A 16 -1.29 8.92 9.13
N GLN A 17 -1.92 7.78 8.83
CA GLN A 17 -2.41 6.85 9.86
C GLN A 17 -1.27 6.27 10.72
N ILE A 18 -0.11 5.98 10.11
CA ILE A 18 1.09 5.54 10.85
C ILE A 18 1.60 6.66 11.76
N ALA A 19 1.62 7.90 11.30
CA ALA A 19 2.05 9.04 12.10
C ALA A 19 1.09 9.36 13.28
N GLU A 20 -0.21 9.07 13.10
CA GLU A 20 -1.25 9.25 14.12
C GLU A 20 -1.37 8.05 15.09
N ALA A 21 -0.78 6.91 14.75
CA ALA A 21 -0.85 5.71 15.58
C ALA A 21 -0.14 5.92 16.92
N ALA A 22 -0.92 5.89 18.01
CA ALA A 22 -0.42 6.15 19.36
C ALA A 22 0.36 4.97 19.97
N ASP A 23 0.15 3.76 19.44
CA ASP A 23 0.75 2.53 19.96
C ASP A 23 0.96 1.47 18.88
N THR A 24 1.59 0.37 19.26
CA THR A 24 1.86 -0.77 18.38
C THR A 24 0.60 -1.48 17.90
N ALA A 25 -0.50 -1.42 18.65
CA ALA A 25 -1.77 -2.02 18.23
C ALA A 25 -2.42 -1.20 17.11
N ALA A 26 -2.38 0.13 17.20
CA ALA A 26 -2.81 1.04 16.15
C ALA A 26 -1.99 0.87 14.87
N LEU A 27 -0.65 0.76 15.00
CA LEU A 27 0.22 0.46 13.85
C LEU A 27 -0.14 -0.88 13.18
N GLU A 28 -0.40 -1.92 13.98
CA GLU A 28 -0.81 -3.23 13.44
C GLU A 28 -2.18 -3.17 12.75
N GLN A 29 -3.12 -2.36 13.25
CA GLN A 29 -4.39 -2.15 12.55
C GLN A 29 -4.21 -1.50 11.18
N VAL A 30 -3.35 -0.48 11.08
CA VAL A 30 -3.01 0.13 9.79
C VAL A 30 -2.35 -0.91 8.87
N ARG A 31 -1.44 -1.72 9.41
CA ARG A 31 -0.80 -2.81 8.67
C ARG A 31 -1.82 -3.79 8.11
N ILE A 32 -2.76 -4.27 8.92
CA ILE A 32 -3.80 -5.21 8.51
C ILE A 32 -4.74 -4.56 7.48
N ALA A 33 -5.13 -3.31 7.68
CA ALA A 33 -6.01 -2.58 6.77
C ALA A 33 -5.41 -2.38 5.38
N VAL A 34 -4.09 -2.20 5.27
CA VAL A 34 -3.41 -1.97 4.00
C VAL A 34 -2.90 -3.27 3.39
N LEU A 35 -2.17 -4.09 4.15
CA LEU A 35 -1.47 -5.29 3.66
C LEU A 35 -2.19 -6.60 3.92
N GLY A 36 -3.25 -6.60 4.73
CA GLY A 36 -3.99 -7.81 5.08
C GLY A 36 -4.61 -8.51 3.86
N LYS A 37 -5.16 -9.71 4.08
CA LYS A 37 -5.78 -10.53 3.02
C LYS A 37 -6.95 -9.82 2.31
N ALA A 38 -7.65 -8.96 3.04
CA ALA A 38 -8.71 -8.08 2.56
C ALA A 38 -8.28 -6.59 2.54
N GLY A 39 -6.98 -6.33 2.70
CA GLY A 39 -6.45 -4.97 2.74
C GLY A 39 -6.48 -4.30 1.37
N THR A 40 -6.46 -2.97 1.39
CA THR A 40 -6.58 -2.13 0.19
C THR A 40 -5.48 -2.44 -0.82
N LEU A 41 -4.21 -2.52 -0.40
CA LEU A 41 -3.10 -2.83 -1.29
C LEU A 41 -3.24 -4.24 -1.90
N THR A 42 -3.64 -5.23 -1.09
CA THR A 42 -3.88 -6.60 -1.58
C THR A 42 -5.00 -6.64 -2.62
N GLY A 43 -6.02 -5.79 -2.48
CA GLY A 43 -7.06 -5.59 -3.49
C GLY A 43 -6.49 -5.12 -4.84
N TYR A 44 -5.66 -4.07 -4.82
CA TYR A 44 -4.98 -3.56 -6.01
C TYR A 44 -4.05 -4.58 -6.66
N LEU A 45 -3.27 -5.31 -5.85
CA LEU A 45 -2.37 -6.35 -6.35
C LEU A 45 -3.13 -7.48 -7.08
N ARG A 46 -4.34 -7.83 -6.63
CA ARG A 46 -5.19 -8.80 -7.35
C ARG A 46 -5.67 -8.29 -8.70
N GLN A 47 -5.92 -6.99 -8.81
CA GLN A 47 -6.32 -6.35 -10.06
C GLN A 47 -5.14 -6.17 -11.04
N MET A 48 -3.88 -6.35 -10.60
CA MET A 48 -2.70 -6.26 -11.48
C MET A 48 -2.75 -7.18 -12.70
N GLY A 49 -3.45 -8.32 -12.61
CA GLY A 49 -3.66 -9.21 -13.75
C GLY A 49 -4.40 -8.53 -14.91
N GLN A 50 -5.24 -7.54 -14.62
CA GLN A 50 -6.04 -6.78 -15.58
C GLN A 50 -5.36 -5.50 -16.06
N ILE A 51 -4.23 -5.11 -15.45
CA ILE A 51 -3.50 -3.89 -15.80
C ILE A 51 -2.69 -4.11 -17.08
N ALA A 52 -2.67 -3.10 -17.94
CA ALA A 52 -1.88 -3.08 -19.17
C ALA A 52 -0.38 -3.22 -18.86
N LYS A 53 0.38 -3.88 -19.75
CA LYS A 53 1.78 -4.25 -19.50
C LYS A 53 2.67 -3.01 -19.29
N GLU A 54 2.29 -1.92 -19.92
CA GLU A 54 2.93 -0.61 -19.90
C GLU A 54 2.77 0.07 -18.53
N GLU A 55 1.64 -0.14 -17.86
CA GLU A 55 1.33 0.46 -16.55
C GLU A 55 1.74 -0.45 -15.37
N ARG A 56 1.86 -1.77 -15.58
CA ARG A 56 2.24 -2.73 -14.53
C ARG A 56 3.54 -2.37 -13.81
N ALA A 57 4.53 -1.86 -14.53
CA ALA A 57 5.82 -1.49 -13.94
C ALA A 57 5.67 -0.30 -12.97
N ALA A 58 4.93 0.74 -13.37
CA ALA A 58 4.65 1.90 -12.53
C ALA A 58 3.80 1.52 -11.31
N VAL A 59 2.71 0.78 -11.54
CA VAL A 59 1.82 0.30 -10.48
C VAL A 59 2.57 -0.59 -9.48
N GLY A 60 3.39 -1.53 -9.96
CA GLY A 60 4.19 -2.40 -9.10
C GLY A 60 5.21 -1.64 -8.26
N LYS A 61 5.85 -0.61 -8.83
CA LYS A 61 6.76 0.27 -8.09
C LYS A 61 6.02 1.00 -6.97
N THR A 62 4.92 1.67 -7.27
CA THR A 62 4.13 2.39 -6.27
C THR A 62 3.56 1.46 -5.20
N ALA A 63 3.08 0.26 -5.58
CA ALA A 63 2.59 -0.73 -4.64
C ALA A 63 3.69 -1.20 -3.66
N ASN A 64 4.90 -1.42 -4.15
CA ASN A 64 6.05 -1.76 -3.30
C ASN A 64 6.43 -0.60 -2.37
N GLU A 65 6.35 0.64 -2.83
CA GLU A 65 6.59 1.84 -2.00
C GLU A 65 5.56 1.96 -0.87
N VAL A 66 4.28 1.70 -1.16
CA VAL A 66 3.21 1.63 -0.12
C VAL A 66 3.54 0.54 0.89
N ARG A 67 3.89 -0.68 0.45
CA ARG A 67 4.26 -1.76 1.36
C ARG A 67 5.45 -1.39 2.25
N ALA A 68 6.50 -0.83 1.67
CA ALA A 68 7.69 -0.42 2.42
C ALA A 68 7.37 0.65 3.48
N ALA A 69 6.47 1.58 3.17
CA ALA A 69 5.99 2.60 4.11
C ALA A 69 5.24 1.97 5.29
N VAL A 70 4.37 0.97 5.04
CA VAL A 70 3.63 0.25 6.09
C VAL A 70 4.55 -0.59 6.97
N GLU A 71 5.48 -1.33 6.36
CA GLU A 71 6.37 -2.25 7.09
C GLU A 71 7.54 -1.51 7.78
N GLY A 72 7.58 -0.18 7.72
CA GLY A 72 8.58 0.63 8.41
C GLY A 72 10.01 0.47 7.89
N GLY A 73 10.18 -0.09 6.68
CA GLY A 73 11.49 -0.38 6.13
C GLY A 73 12.24 -1.49 6.89
N ALA A 74 11.72 -2.72 6.87
CA ALA A 74 12.52 -3.91 7.11
C ALA A 74 12.92 -4.56 5.77
N GLY A 75 13.69 -3.82 4.98
CA GLY A 75 14.60 -4.42 4.01
C GLY A 75 15.85 -4.90 4.74
N ARG A 76 15.73 -6.05 5.41
CA ARG A 76 16.85 -6.97 5.64
C ARG A 76 16.38 -8.36 5.28
#